data_AF-A0A7J6Q766-F1
#
_entry.id   AF-A0A7J6Q766-F1
#
_cell.length_a   1.000
_cell.length_b   1.000
_cell.length_c   1.000
_cell.angle_alpha   90.00
_cell.angle_beta   90.00
_cell.angle_gamma   90.00
#
_symmetry.space_group_name_H-M   'P 1'
#
loop_
_entity.id
_entity.type
_entity.pdbx_description
1 polymer ?
#
loop_
_entity_poly.entity_id
_entity_poly.type
_entity_poly.pdbx_seq_one_letter_code
_entity_poly.pdbx_strand_id
1 'polypeptide(L)'
;MGKFLRAGRVVILLNGRQAGHKAVIAKVSENGTKSHPYGHCLVVGIEKHPQSVTKKMSMKKQDKRSRVKTFVKYVNFNHLIATR
;
A
#
# COMPACT_ATOMS: atom_id res chain seq x y z
N MET A 1 -17.98 12.64 14.16
CA MET A 1 -17.44 12.18 12.86
C MET A 1 -16.15 11.41 13.13
N GLY A 2 -16.11 10.10 12.89
CA GLY A 2 -14.97 9.27 13.31
C GLY A 2 -13.75 9.45 12.40
N LYS A 3 -12.53 9.41 12.97
CA LYS A 3 -11.28 9.41 12.20
C LYS A 3 -11.24 8.19 11.27
N PHE A 4 -11.31 8.41 9.96
CA PHE A 4 -11.37 7.34 8.94
C PHE A 4 -9.99 6.74 8.62
N LEU A 5 -8.93 7.53 8.76
CA LEU A 5 -7.55 7.09 8.55
C LEU A 5 -7.05 6.44 9.84
N ARG A 6 -7.04 5.11 9.87
CA ARG A 6 -6.57 4.29 11.00
C ARG A 6 -5.62 3.21 10.49
N ALA A 7 -4.78 2.69 11.37
CA ALA A 7 -3.97 1.51 11.04
C ALA A 7 -4.87 0.34 10.62
N GLY A 8 -4.43 -0.44 9.64
CA GLY A 8 -5.17 -1.56 9.06
C GLY A 8 -6.16 -1.18 7.96
N ARG A 9 -6.41 0.12 7.71
CA ARG A 9 -7.21 0.56 6.55
C ARG A 9 -6.46 0.34 5.25
N VAL A 10 -7.19 -0.14 4.25
CA VAL A 10 -6.73 -0.20 2.86
C VAL A 10 -6.89 1.17 2.21
N VAL A 11 -5.89 1.53 1.42
CA VAL A 11 -5.79 2.80 0.70
C VAL A 11 -5.20 2.55 -0.68
N ILE A 12 -5.52 3.43 -1.63
CA ILE A 12 -4.87 3.46 -2.94
C ILE A 12 -3.99 4.72 -3.01
N LEU A 13 -2.79 4.55 -3.54
CA LEU A 13 -1.86 5.66 -3.76
C LEU A 13 -2.23 6.41 -5.04
N LEU A 14 -2.33 7.73 -4.93
CA LEU A 14 -2.68 8.58 -6.06
C LEU A 14 -1.45 9.02 -6.86
N ASN A 15 -0.38 9.42 -6.17
CA ASN A 15 0.78 10.07 -6.81
C ASN A 15 2.12 9.37 -6.50
N GLY A 16 3.08 9.52 -7.43
CA GLY A 16 4.47 9.06 -7.33
C GLY A 16 4.70 7.64 -7.87
N ARG A 17 5.90 7.07 -7.62
CA ARG A 17 6.34 5.77 -8.18
C ARG A 17 5.40 4.59 -7.93
N GLN A 18 4.57 4.66 -6.88
CA GLN A 18 3.67 3.58 -6.47
C GLN A 18 2.20 3.97 -6.67
N ALA A 19 1.92 4.97 -7.52
CA ALA A 19 0.57 5.37 -7.89
C ALA A 19 -0.21 4.17 -8.46
N GLY A 20 -1.51 4.10 -8.15
CA GLY A 20 -2.39 2.99 -8.53
C GLY A 20 -2.23 1.71 -7.71
N HIS A 21 -1.19 1.59 -6.88
CA HIS A 21 -0.96 0.38 -6.09
C HIS A 21 -1.80 0.42 -4.81
N LYS A 22 -2.31 -0.75 -4.42
CA LYS A 22 -3.05 -0.93 -3.17
C LYS A 22 -2.07 -1.07 -2.00
N ALA A 23 -2.37 -0.37 -0.91
CA ALA A 23 -1.57 -0.38 0.30
C ALA A 23 -2.45 -0.41 1.56
N VAL A 24 -1.83 -0.76 2.68
CA VAL A 24 -2.42 -0.75 4.01
C VAL A 24 -1.68 0.28 4.85
N ILE A 25 -2.42 1.07 5.63
CA ILE A 25 -1.84 2.00 6.60
C ILE A 25 -1.28 1.19 7.77
N ALA A 26 0.03 1.28 8.01
CA ALA A 26 0.69 0.68 9.16
C ALA A 26 0.70 1.62 10.37
N LYS A 27 0.99 2.90 10.14
CA LYS A 27 1.06 3.93 11.20
C LYS A 27 0.54 5.26 10.67
N VAL A 28 -0.24 5.96 11.50
CA VAL A 28 -0.77 7.29 11.21
C VAL A 28 -0.05 8.32 12.08
N SER A 29 0.40 9.41 11.48
CA SER A 29 1.01 10.56 12.15
C SER A 29 0.25 11.83 11.76
N GLU A 30 -0.64 12.29 12.64
CA GLU A 30 -1.51 13.44 12.34
C GLU A 30 -0.78 14.78 12.50
N ASN A 31 0.03 14.93 13.55
CA ASN A 31 0.66 16.20 13.93
C ASN A 31 2.02 16.44 13.24
N GLY A 32 2.35 15.65 12.22
CA GLY A 32 3.66 15.67 11.58
C GLY A 32 4.79 15.16 12.50
N THR A 33 5.99 15.06 11.93
CA THR A 33 7.23 14.72 12.62
C THR A 33 8.30 15.73 12.22
N LYS A 34 9.45 15.75 12.93
CA LYS A 34 10.57 16.65 12.58
C LYS A 34 11.02 16.50 11.11
N SER A 35 10.93 15.30 10.55
CA SER A 35 11.28 15.02 9.15
C SER A 35 10.17 15.42 8.16
N HIS A 36 8.91 15.35 8.58
CA HIS A 36 7.76 15.59 7.73
C HIS A 36 6.73 16.43 8.50
N PRO A 37 6.72 17.76 8.34
CA PRO A 37 5.89 18.66 9.16
C PRO A 37 4.39 18.56 8.85
N TYR A 38 4.00 17.81 7.82
CA TYR A 38 2.61 17.58 7.41
C TYR A 38 2.07 16.24 7.91
N GLY A 39 0.75 16.10 7.94
CA GLY A 39 0.07 14.84 8.22
C GLY A 39 0.43 13.75 7.22
N HIS A 40 0.93 12.62 7.70
CA HIS A 40 1.39 11.52 6.87
C HIS A 40 1.11 10.17 7.52
N CYS A 41 1.15 9.12 6.72
CA CYS A 41 1.15 7.75 7.21
C CYS A 41 2.30 6.95 6.61
N LEU A 42 2.70 5.94 7.37
CA LEU A 42 3.49 4.83 6.87
C LEU A 42 2.55 3.83 6.21
N VAL A 43 2.79 3.54 4.94
CA VAL A 43 2.02 2.54 4.19
C VAL A 43 2.90 1.36 3.81
N VAL A 44 2.28 0.18 3.82
CA VAL A 44 2.85 -1.05 3.27
C VAL A 44 1.97 -1.47 2.11
N GLY A 45 2.52 -1.55 0.92
CA GLY A 45 1.76 -1.90 -0.27
C GLY A 45 2.39 -2.99 -1.10
N ILE A 46 1.64 -3.44 -2.09
CA ILE A 46 2.08 -4.45 -3.05
C ILE A 46 2.54 -3.71 -4.30
N GLU A 47 3.83 -3.78 -4.64
CA GLU A 47 4.41 -3.24 -5.88
C GLU A 47 4.13 -4.18 -7.07
N LYS A 48 4.31 -5.49 -6.86
CA LYS A 48 4.01 -6.49 -7.88
C LYS A 48 2.93 -7.42 -7.40
N HIS A 49 1.76 -7.33 -8.01
CA HIS A 49 0.63 -8.21 -7.74
C HIS A 49 0.93 -9.66 -8.16
N PRO A 50 0.40 -10.64 -7.42
CA PRO A 50 0.45 -12.02 -7.87
C PRO A 50 -0.32 -12.14 -9.20
N GLN A 51 0.24 -12.91 -10.13
CA GLN A 51 -0.38 -13.16 -11.44
C GLN A 51 -1.33 -14.35 -11.34
N SER A 52 -2.32 -14.41 -12.23
CA SER A 52 -3.27 -15.53 -12.27
C SER A 52 -2.55 -16.87 -12.47
N VAL A 53 -2.95 -17.86 -11.68
CA VAL A 53 -2.43 -19.22 -11.72
C VAL A 53 -3.52 -20.15 -12.27
N THR A 54 -3.16 -21.00 -13.22
CA THR A 54 -4.08 -22.01 -13.79
C THR A 54 -3.56 -23.42 -13.52
N LYS A 55 -4.47 -24.40 -13.45
CA LYS A 55 -4.14 -25.80 -13.10
C LYS A 55 -3.11 -26.45 -14.05
N LYS A 56 -3.00 -25.98 -15.29
CA LYS A 56 -2.07 -26.51 -16.31
C LYS A 56 -0.61 -26.09 -16.10
N MET A 57 -0.34 -25.13 -15.22
CA MET A 57 1.02 -24.61 -15.03
C MET A 57 1.89 -25.56 -14.20
N SER A 58 3.18 -25.66 -14.51
CA SER A 58 4.14 -26.40 -13.68
C SER A 58 4.38 -25.70 -12.34
N MET A 59 4.70 -26.46 -11.29
CA MET A 59 4.93 -25.92 -9.92
C MET A 59 5.92 -24.75 -9.90
N LYS A 60 7.02 -24.83 -10.67
CA LYS A 60 8.01 -23.75 -10.80
C LYS A 60 7.43 -22.45 -11.37
N LYS A 61 6.48 -22.56 -12.31
CA LYS A 61 5.80 -21.38 -12.89
C LYS A 61 4.74 -20.83 -11.95
N GLN A 62 4.05 -21.70 -11.21
CA GLN A 62 3.09 -21.30 -10.18
C GLN A 62 3.77 -20.52 -9.06
N ASP A 63 4.90 -20.99 -8.55
CA ASP A 63 5.70 -20.29 -7.53
C ASP A 63 6.11 -18.89 -8.00
N LYS A 64 6.70 -18.79 -9.20
CA LYS A 64 7.13 -17.50 -9.77
C LYS A 64 5.99 -16.51 -9.95
N ARG A 65 4.77 -16.96 -10.28
CA ARG A 65 3.58 -16.10 -10.43
C ARG A 65 2.96 -15.67 -9.11
N SER A 66 3.13 -16.48 -8.07
CA SER A 66 2.60 -16.21 -6.72
C SER A 66 3.49 -15.26 -5.92
N ARG A 67 4.75 -15.05 -6.32
CA ARG A 67 5.67 -14.11 -5.66
C ARG A 67 5.16 -12.68 -5.72
N VAL A 68 4.98 -12.10 -4.55
CA VAL A 68 4.57 -10.71 -4.34
C VAL A 68 5.81 -9.87 -4.02
N LYS A 69 5.95 -8.71 -4.66
CA LYS A 69 6.95 -7.70 -4.25
C LYS A 69 6.22 -6.62 -3.47
N THR A 70 6.66 -6.34 -2.25
CA THR A 70 6.07 -5.32 -1.39
C THR A 70 6.96 -4.08 -1.30
N PHE A 71 6.38 -2.96 -0.89
CA PHE A 71 7.10 -1.72 -0.60
C PHE A 71 6.61 -1.11 0.71
N VAL A 72 7.48 -0.33 1.33
CA VAL A 72 7.19 0.47 2.53
C VAL A 72 7.50 1.92 2.20
N LYS A 73 6.57 2.83 2.46
CA LYS A 73 6.73 4.23 2.09
C LYS A 73 5.99 5.16 3.06
N TYR A 74 6.58 6.33 3.34
CA TYR A 74 5.88 7.45 3.96
C TYR A 74 5.13 8.25 2.91
N VAL A 75 3.85 8.51 3.16
CA VAL A 75 2.96 9.18 2.21
C VAL A 75 2.11 10.21 2.92
N ASN A 76 2.02 11.40 2.35
CA ASN A 76 1.12 12.46 2.78
C ASN A 76 -0.35 12.02 2.57
N PHE A 77 -1.25 12.39 3.48
CA PHE A 77 -2.68 12.10 3.37
C PHE A 77 -3.32 12.58 2.05
N ASN A 78 -2.83 13.69 1.48
CA ASN A 78 -3.35 14.22 0.21
C ASN A 78 -3.08 13.30 -0.99
N HIS A 79 -2.13 12.36 -0.89
CA HIS A 79 -1.76 11.45 -1.97
C HIS A 79 -2.37 10.05 -1.80
N LEU A 80 -3.42 9.95 -1.00
CA LEU A 80 -4.10 8.71 -0.69
C LEU A 80 -5.60 8.89 -0.89
N ILE A 81 -6.23 7.83 -1.42
CA ILE A 81 -7.68 7.68 -1.34
C ILE A 81 -7.99 6.51 -0.41
N ALA A 82 -8.81 6.76 0.61
CA ALA A 82 -9.27 5.73 1.52
C ALA A 82 -10.33 4.87 0.82
N THR A 83 -10.17 3.55 0.86
CA THR A 83 -11.17 2.61 0.33
C THR A 83 -12.16 2.20 1.42
N ARG A 84 -13.33 1.68 1.01
CA ARG A 84 -14.44 1.30 1.89
C ARG A 84 -14.02 0.32 2.98
#